data_AF-A0A8D2B2Y9-F1
#
_entry.id   AF-A0A8D2B2Y9-F1
#
_cell.length_a   1.000
_cell.length_b   1.000
_cell.length_c   1.000
_cell.angle_alpha   90.00
_cell.angle_beta   90.00
_cell.angle_gamma   90.00
#
_symmetry.space_group_name_H-M   'P 1'
#
loop_
_entity.id
_entity.type
_entity.pdbx_description
1 polymer ?
#
loop_
_entity_poly.entity_id
_entity_poly.type
_entity_poly.pdbx_seq_one_letter_code
_entity_poly.pdbx_strand_id
1 'polypeptide(L)'
;MSFLSFFFHKLLARLEGRCSLKEIEPNLFADEDSPVHGDILEFHGPEGTGKTEMLYHLTARCILPKSEGGLEVEVLFIDTDYHFDMLRLVTVLEHRLSQSSEELIKYCLGRFFLVYCNSSTQLLLTLYSLETMICSHPSLCLLILDSLSAFYWVDRANGGESINLQESTLKKCAQCLEKLVNEYRLVLFATTQSIMQKASHSPEGPSASSRPCDADADYRPYLCKAWQQVVKHRIFFSKQDDSKSSNQFSLVSRHLKSNSLKKHIFIIGESGVEFC
;
A
#
# COMPACT_ATOMS: atom_id res chain seq x y z
N MET A 1 4.96 -19.11 26.23
CA MET A 1 3.54 -18.97 25.81
C MET A 1 2.91 -20.35 25.79
N SER A 2 1.82 -20.59 26.52
CA SER A 2 1.16 -21.91 26.54
C SER A 2 0.38 -22.15 25.24
N PHE A 3 0.25 -23.41 24.82
CA PHE A 3 -0.46 -23.79 23.60
C PHE A 3 -1.93 -23.31 23.60
N LEU A 4 -2.59 -23.31 24.77
CA LEU A 4 -3.93 -22.76 24.95
C LEU A 4 -3.99 -21.24 24.68
N SER A 5 -2.97 -20.49 25.10
CA SER A 5 -2.93 -19.05 24.92
C SER A 5 -2.88 -18.69 23.43
N PHE A 6 -2.06 -19.38 22.64
CA PHE A 6 -1.99 -19.16 21.19
C PHE A 6 -3.32 -19.45 20.48
N PHE A 7 -3.98 -20.57 20.81
CA PHE A 7 -5.29 -20.90 20.25
C PHE A 7 -6.35 -19.87 20.61
N PHE A 8 -6.35 -19.38 21.85
CA PHE A 8 -7.27 -18.35 22.29
C PHE A 8 -7.06 -17.03 21.52
N HIS A 9 -5.81 -16.57 21.38
CA HIS A 9 -5.49 -15.36 20.61
C HIS A 9 -5.86 -15.49 19.14
N LYS A 10 -5.59 -16.66 18.53
CA LYS A 10 -5.95 -16.96 17.15
C LYS A 10 -7.47 -16.96 16.95
N LEU A 11 -8.22 -17.52 17.89
CA LEU A 11 -9.68 -17.50 17.85
C LEU A 11 -10.21 -16.08 18.05
N LEU A 12 -9.66 -15.32 19.01
CA LEU A 12 -10.05 -13.95 19.29
C LEU A 12 -9.79 -13.05 18.08
N ALA A 13 -8.61 -13.11 17.46
CA ALA A 13 -8.28 -12.35 16.26
C ALA A 13 -9.17 -12.68 15.05
N ARG A 14 -9.86 -13.83 15.07
CA ARG A 14 -10.83 -14.25 14.05
C ARG A 14 -12.28 -13.90 14.41
N LEU A 15 -12.62 -13.89 15.70
CA LEU A 15 -13.99 -13.68 16.22
C LEU A 15 -14.27 -12.23 16.62
N GLU A 16 -13.33 -11.54 17.26
CA GLU A 16 -13.43 -10.11 17.52
C GLU A 16 -13.26 -9.36 16.20
N GLY A 17 -14.21 -8.46 15.90
CA GLY A 17 -14.15 -7.66 14.69
C GLY A 17 -13.03 -6.64 14.79
N ARG A 18 -12.08 -6.68 13.84
CA ARG A 18 -11.10 -5.60 13.68
C ARG A 18 -11.80 -4.28 13.35
N CYS A 19 -11.23 -3.17 13.81
CA CYS A 19 -11.72 -1.82 13.54
C CYS A 19 -11.86 -1.59 12.02
N SER A 20 -12.93 -0.93 11.61
CA SER A 20 -13.15 -0.63 10.19
C SER A 20 -12.21 0.47 9.72
N LEU A 21 -11.64 0.31 8.52
CA LEU A 21 -10.83 1.34 7.85
C LEU A 21 -11.65 2.20 6.89
N LYS A 22 -12.97 2.29 7.10
CA LYS A 22 -13.84 3.00 6.16
C LYS A 22 -13.48 4.48 5.98
N GLU A 23 -12.96 5.10 7.03
CA GLU A 23 -12.59 6.51 7.08
C GLU A 23 -11.07 6.71 6.96
N ILE A 24 -10.34 5.71 6.43
CA ILE A 24 -8.88 5.77 6.32
C ILE A 24 -8.42 6.92 5.42
N GLU A 25 -9.16 7.26 4.36
CA GLU A 25 -8.97 8.49 3.60
C GLU A 25 -10.24 8.85 2.81
N PRO A 26 -11.14 9.68 3.37
CA PRO A 26 -12.43 10.00 2.76
C PRO A 26 -12.33 10.69 1.39
N ASN A 27 -11.26 11.45 1.13
CA ASN A 27 -11.09 12.13 -0.15
C ASN A 27 -10.69 11.17 -1.27
N LEU A 28 -10.00 10.07 -0.92
CA LEU A 28 -9.59 9.03 -1.86
C LEU A 28 -10.67 7.95 -2.02
N PHE A 29 -11.33 7.60 -0.92
CA PHE A 29 -12.32 6.55 -0.85
C PHE A 29 -13.67 7.09 -0.37
N ALA A 30 -14.57 7.34 -1.31
CA ALA A 30 -15.95 7.71 -1.00
C ALA A 30 -16.80 6.45 -0.73
N ASP A 31 -17.67 6.48 0.28
CA ASP A 31 -18.59 5.43 0.77
C ASP A 31 -18.51 4.03 0.12
N GLU A 32 -18.91 3.88 -1.15
CA GLU A 32 -18.94 2.60 -1.88
C GLU A 32 -17.55 2.05 -2.25
N ASP A 33 -16.55 2.91 -2.42
CA ASP A 33 -15.16 2.55 -2.76
C ASP A 33 -14.26 2.46 -1.52
N SER A 34 -14.85 2.55 -0.33
CA SER A 34 -14.14 2.50 0.93
C SER A 34 -13.51 1.13 1.20
N PRO A 35 -12.21 1.05 1.57
CA PRO A 35 -11.55 -0.21 1.85
C PRO A 35 -12.25 -0.95 2.99
N VAL A 36 -12.64 -2.19 2.72
CA VAL A 36 -13.20 -3.09 3.72
C VAL A 36 -12.26 -4.25 4.00
N HIS A 37 -12.47 -4.90 5.14
CA HIS A 37 -11.73 -6.10 5.53
C HIS A 37 -11.70 -7.14 4.41
N GLY A 38 -10.51 -7.66 4.11
CA GLY A 38 -10.29 -8.57 2.99
C GLY A 38 -9.82 -7.86 1.70
N ASP A 39 -9.87 -6.53 1.65
CA ASP A 39 -9.49 -5.80 0.44
C ASP A 39 -7.97 -5.71 0.26
N ILE A 40 -7.54 -5.89 -0.98
CA ILE A 40 -6.18 -5.68 -1.45
C ILE A 40 -6.20 -4.53 -2.46
N LEU A 41 -5.43 -3.49 -2.16
CA LEU A 41 -5.29 -2.29 -2.97
C LEU A 41 -3.86 -2.19 -3.49
N GLU A 42 -3.75 -1.92 -4.80
CA GLU A 42 -2.47 -1.77 -5.48
C GLU A 42 -2.23 -0.29 -5.82
N PHE A 43 -1.15 0.28 -5.30
CA PHE A 43 -0.65 1.60 -5.69
C PHE A 43 0.39 1.42 -6.78
N HIS A 44 0.02 1.75 -8.02
CA HIS A 44 0.87 1.58 -9.18
C HIS A 44 1.37 2.93 -9.71
N GLY A 45 2.62 3.00 -10.13
CA GLY A 45 3.11 4.15 -10.90
C GLY A 45 4.64 4.22 -10.95
N PRO A 46 5.21 5.17 -11.71
CA PRO A 46 6.64 5.43 -11.73
C PRO A 46 7.20 5.83 -10.36
N GLU A 47 8.51 5.74 -10.19
CA GLU A 47 9.21 6.29 -9.02
C GLU A 47 8.97 7.81 -8.91
N GLY A 48 8.97 8.35 -7.68
CA GLY A 48 8.83 9.79 -7.46
C GLY A 48 7.42 10.35 -7.71
N THR A 49 6.40 9.51 -7.85
CA THR A 49 5.00 9.93 -8.04
C THR A 49 4.18 10.03 -6.74
N GLY A 50 4.83 9.92 -5.58
CA GLY A 50 4.17 10.13 -4.27
C GLY A 50 3.54 8.89 -3.64
N LYS A 51 3.81 7.68 -4.14
CA LYS A 51 3.27 6.43 -3.58
C LYS A 51 3.62 6.23 -2.10
N THR A 52 4.92 6.29 -1.76
CA THR A 52 5.40 6.12 -0.38
C THR A 52 4.93 7.25 0.53
N GLU A 53 4.81 8.48 0.02
CA GLU A 53 4.22 9.61 0.75
C GLU A 53 2.74 9.39 1.08
N MET A 54 1.98 8.79 0.16
CA MET A 54 0.61 8.34 0.44
C MET A 54 0.59 7.24 1.51
N LEU A 55 1.58 6.33 1.53
CA LEU A 55 1.66 5.32 2.58
C LEU A 55 1.98 5.94 3.96
N TYR A 56 2.86 6.94 4.04
CA TYR A 56 3.07 7.70 5.29
C TYR A 56 1.80 8.41 5.73
N HIS A 57 1.09 9.04 4.79
CA HIS A 57 -0.18 9.70 5.03
C HIS A 57 -1.23 8.75 5.64
N LEU A 58 -1.42 7.57 5.04
CA LEU A 58 -2.38 6.56 5.52
C LEU A 58 -1.93 5.95 6.85
N THR A 59 -0.62 5.70 7.01
CA THR A 59 -0.04 5.22 8.27
C THR A 59 -0.33 6.20 9.39
N ALA A 60 -0.07 7.49 9.19
CA ALA A 60 -0.37 8.54 10.16
C ALA A 60 -1.86 8.60 10.51
N ARG A 61 -2.77 8.54 9.52
CA ARG A 61 -4.23 8.49 9.79
C ARG A 61 -4.62 7.28 10.64
N CYS A 62 -3.97 6.14 10.46
CA CYS A 62 -4.24 4.94 11.26
C CYS A 62 -3.71 5.06 12.69
N ILE A 63 -2.46 5.51 12.84
CA ILE A 63 -1.76 5.52 14.14
C ILE A 63 -1.94 6.81 14.94
N LEU A 64 -2.72 7.79 14.46
CA LEU A 64 -3.10 8.94 15.29
C LEU A 64 -4.24 8.59 16.25
N PRO A 65 -4.36 9.29 17.39
CA PRO A 65 -5.50 9.17 18.29
C PRO A 65 -6.80 9.63 17.63
N LYS A 66 -7.94 9.10 18.07
CA LYS A 66 -9.25 9.52 17.54
C LYS A 66 -9.57 11.00 17.81
N SER A 67 -9.10 11.54 18.93
CA SER A 67 -9.26 12.97 19.27
C SER A 67 -8.56 13.90 18.29
N GLU A 68 -7.54 13.41 17.58
CA GLU A 68 -6.77 14.15 16.57
C GLU A 68 -7.20 13.74 15.14
N GLY A 69 -8.36 13.08 14.99
CA GLY A 69 -8.90 12.63 13.71
C GLY A 69 -8.26 11.36 13.13
N GLY A 70 -7.50 10.61 13.95
CA GLY A 70 -6.97 9.30 13.59
C GLY A 70 -7.95 8.14 13.85
N LEU A 71 -7.55 6.92 13.49
CA LEU A 71 -8.37 5.71 13.67
C LEU A 71 -8.04 4.92 14.95
N GLU A 72 -6.90 5.21 15.55
CA GLU A 72 -6.38 4.51 16.72
C GLU A 72 -6.11 3.01 16.53
N VAL A 73 -5.59 2.63 15.36
CA VAL A 73 -5.33 1.23 14.97
C VAL A 73 -3.84 0.97 14.75
N GLU A 74 -3.45 -0.30 14.76
CA GLU A 74 -2.07 -0.70 14.49
C GLU A 74 -1.84 -0.96 12.99
N VAL A 75 -0.60 -0.71 12.55
CA VAL A 75 -0.14 -0.85 11.16
C VAL A 75 1.13 -1.69 11.13
N LEU A 76 1.18 -2.69 10.24
CA LEU A 76 2.40 -3.40 9.88
C LEU A 76 2.86 -2.91 8.51
N PHE A 77 4.07 -2.35 8.45
CA PHE A 77 4.73 -1.93 7.24
C PHE A 77 5.87 -2.91 6.91
N ILE A 78 5.83 -3.48 5.72
CA ILE A 78 6.91 -4.30 5.17
C ILE A 78 7.59 -3.49 4.07
N ASP A 79 8.83 -3.11 4.33
CA ASP A 79 9.67 -2.41 3.37
C ASP A 79 10.61 -3.42 2.70
N THR A 80 10.59 -3.47 1.38
CA THR A 80 11.46 -4.34 0.58
C THR A 80 12.57 -3.59 -0.14
N ASP A 81 12.48 -2.26 -0.19
CA ASP A 81 13.40 -1.41 -0.94
C ASP A 81 14.26 -0.52 -0.01
N TYR A 82 14.07 -0.61 1.31
CA TYR A 82 14.80 0.15 2.35
C TYR A 82 14.68 1.67 2.18
N HIS A 83 13.55 2.12 1.61
CA HIS A 83 13.25 3.54 1.40
C HIS A 83 12.38 4.13 2.52
N PHE A 84 11.92 3.33 3.49
CA PHE A 84 11.16 3.83 4.61
C PHE A 84 12.00 4.79 5.45
N ASP A 85 11.50 6.01 5.63
CA ASP A 85 12.11 7.05 6.44
C ASP A 85 11.25 7.30 7.68
N MET A 86 11.77 6.87 8.83
CA MET A 86 11.14 7.06 10.14
C MET A 86 11.02 8.55 10.49
N LEU A 87 11.99 9.38 10.13
CA LEU A 87 11.95 10.81 10.41
C LEU A 87 10.83 11.45 9.60
N ARG A 88 10.64 11.03 8.35
CA ARG A 88 9.53 11.52 7.52
C ARG A 88 8.17 11.20 8.14
N LEU A 89 7.95 9.97 8.64
CA LEU A 89 6.71 9.63 9.34
C LEU A 89 6.54 10.47 10.61
N VAL A 90 7.60 10.69 11.40
CA VAL A 90 7.54 11.55 12.60
C VAL A 90 7.16 12.98 12.23
N THR A 91 7.75 13.55 11.19
CA THR A 91 7.39 14.90 10.70
C THR A 91 5.91 14.99 10.35
N VAL A 92 5.36 13.98 9.65
CA VAL A 92 3.94 13.94 9.31
C VAL A 92 3.06 13.89 10.57
N LEU A 93 3.46 13.12 11.59
CA LEU A 93 2.74 13.05 12.86
C LEU A 93 2.78 14.38 13.61
N GLU A 94 3.96 15.01 13.73
CA GLU A 94 4.15 16.30 14.40
C GLU A 94 3.24 17.39 13.84
N HIS A 95 3.13 17.46 12.50
CA HIS A 95 2.31 18.48 11.83
C HIS A 95 0.81 18.21 11.88
N ARG A 96 0.38 17.01 12.28
CA ARG A 96 -1.04 16.66 12.42
C ARG A 96 -1.56 16.77 13.85
N LEU A 97 -0.67 16.75 14.83
CA LEU A 97 -1.03 16.85 16.22
C LEU A 97 -1.26 18.31 16.59
N SER A 98 -2.39 18.59 17.25
CA SER A 98 -2.71 19.92 17.76
C SER A 98 -1.68 20.44 18.77
N GLN A 99 -1.12 19.53 19.58
CA GLN A 99 0.00 19.77 20.48
C GLN A 99 0.97 18.58 20.40
N SER A 100 2.05 18.73 19.64
CA SER A 100 3.09 17.70 19.54
C SER A 100 3.92 17.63 20.83
N SER A 101 3.96 16.46 21.47
CA SER A 101 4.94 16.12 22.51
C SER A 101 5.64 14.82 22.17
N GLU A 102 6.85 14.62 22.70
CA GLU A 102 7.62 13.40 22.46
C GLU A 102 6.87 12.15 22.95
N GLU A 103 6.17 12.25 24.08
CA GLU A 103 5.35 11.18 24.64
C GLU A 103 4.18 10.83 23.72
N LEU A 104 3.52 11.83 23.15
CA LEU A 104 2.39 11.61 22.25
C LEU A 104 2.83 10.98 20.93
N ILE A 105 3.98 11.40 20.38
CA ILE A 105 4.58 10.78 19.20
C ILE A 105 4.95 9.32 19.50
N LYS A 106 5.63 9.05 20.62
CA LYS A 106 5.95 7.68 21.07
C LYS A 106 4.69 6.83 21.23
N TYR A 107 3.63 7.39 21.78
CA TYR A 107 2.33 6.72 21.92
C TYR A 107 1.72 6.35 20.55
N CYS A 108 1.80 7.23 19.55
CA CYS A 108 1.37 6.92 18.18
C CYS A 108 2.25 5.84 17.54
N LEU A 109 3.56 5.97 17.65
CA LEU A 109 4.54 5.03 17.10
C LEU A 109 4.48 3.65 17.75
N GLY A 110 3.97 3.53 18.99
CA GLY A 110 3.70 2.25 19.63
C GLY A 110 2.70 1.36 18.87
N ARG A 111 1.95 1.93 17.92
CA ARG A 111 1.01 1.21 17.04
C ARG A 111 1.58 0.94 15.64
N PHE A 112 2.84 1.26 15.40
CA PHE A 112 3.51 1.07 14.13
C PHE A 112 4.58 -0.02 14.22
N PHE A 113 4.50 -1.01 13.34
CA PHE A 113 5.46 -2.10 13.22
C PHE A 113 6.13 -2.04 11.85
N LEU A 114 7.46 -2.09 11.82
CA LEU A 114 8.25 -2.05 10.58
C LEU A 114 9.11 -3.30 10.44
N VAL A 115 9.05 -3.92 9.27
CA VAL A 115 9.85 -5.10 8.91
C VAL A 115 10.53 -4.86 7.58
N TYR A 116 11.85 -5.10 7.52
CA TYR A 116 12.61 -5.02 6.29
C TYR A 116 12.84 -6.40 5.68
N CYS A 117 12.65 -6.52 4.37
CA CYS A 117 12.96 -7.73 3.60
C CYS A 117 13.93 -7.40 2.47
N ASN A 118 15.03 -8.14 2.35
CA ASN A 118 16.07 -7.92 1.33
C ASN A 118 15.99 -8.87 0.14
N SER A 119 15.05 -9.82 0.15
CA SER A 119 14.87 -10.80 -0.92
C SER A 119 13.43 -11.32 -0.95
N SER A 120 13.03 -11.85 -2.11
CA SER A 120 11.73 -12.48 -2.31
C SER A 120 11.52 -13.69 -1.37
N THR A 121 12.60 -14.43 -1.08
CA THR A 121 12.58 -15.55 -0.14
C THR A 121 12.38 -15.07 1.30
N GLN A 122 13.09 -14.02 1.74
CA GLN A 122 12.88 -13.44 3.06
C GLN A 122 11.45 -12.92 3.20
N LEU A 123 10.94 -12.19 2.20
CA LEU A 123 9.55 -11.72 2.19
C LEU A 123 8.58 -12.89 2.37
N LEU A 124 8.72 -13.97 1.59
CA LEU A 124 7.85 -15.13 1.69
C LEU A 124 7.88 -15.79 3.08
N LEU A 125 9.07 -15.95 3.65
CA LEU A 125 9.24 -16.52 5.00
C LEU A 125 8.63 -15.61 6.07
N THR A 126 8.86 -14.29 5.97
CA THR A 126 8.23 -13.29 6.83
C THR A 126 6.72 -13.46 6.80
N LEU A 127 6.10 -13.49 5.60
CA LEU A 127 4.65 -13.66 5.45
C LEU A 127 4.12 -14.95 6.12
N TYR A 128 4.83 -16.08 5.98
CA TYR A 128 4.45 -17.31 6.67
C TYR A 128 4.54 -17.21 8.20
N SER A 129 5.41 -16.36 8.73
CA SER A 129 5.57 -16.16 10.17
C SER A 129 4.63 -15.11 10.78
N LEU A 130 3.96 -14.29 9.96
CA LEU A 130 3.16 -13.16 10.42
C LEU A 130 1.94 -13.56 11.26
N GLU A 131 1.43 -14.78 11.10
CA GLU A 131 0.25 -15.25 11.83
C GLU A 131 0.36 -15.02 13.33
N THR A 132 1.51 -15.37 13.93
CA THR A 132 1.74 -15.20 15.37
C THR A 132 1.69 -13.74 15.79
N MET A 133 2.26 -12.84 14.98
CA MET A 133 2.27 -11.41 15.25
C MET A 133 0.85 -10.84 15.13
N ILE A 134 0.13 -11.16 14.06
CA ILE A 134 -1.23 -10.68 13.80
C ILE A 134 -2.22 -11.17 14.88
N CYS A 135 -2.03 -12.38 15.40
CA CYS A 135 -2.87 -12.90 16.49
C CYS A 135 -2.57 -12.23 17.84
N SER A 136 -1.34 -11.75 18.03
CA SER A 136 -0.94 -11.06 19.27
C SER A 136 -1.33 -9.58 19.28
N HIS A 137 -1.71 -9.03 18.13
CA HIS A 137 -2.04 -7.62 17.90
C HIS A 137 -3.46 -7.51 17.31
N PRO A 138 -4.52 -7.56 18.16
CA PRO A 138 -5.91 -7.50 17.69
C PRO A 138 -6.28 -6.14 17.06
N SER A 139 -5.53 -5.08 17.37
CA SER A 139 -5.75 -3.73 16.82
C SER A 139 -5.07 -3.53 15.46
N LEU A 140 -4.25 -4.48 14.98
CA LEU A 140 -3.62 -4.45 13.67
C LEU A 140 -4.66 -4.58 12.56
N CYS A 141 -4.97 -3.48 11.89
CA CYS A 141 -6.00 -3.47 10.84
C CYS A 141 -5.39 -3.32 9.44
N LEU A 142 -4.17 -2.78 9.36
CA LEU A 142 -3.53 -2.41 8.10
C LEU A 142 -2.21 -3.14 7.91
N LEU A 143 -2.07 -3.78 6.75
CA LEU A 143 -0.80 -4.29 6.23
C LEU A 143 -0.37 -3.41 5.05
N ILE A 144 0.87 -2.96 5.05
CA ILE A 144 1.49 -2.22 3.95
C ILE A 144 2.69 -3.01 3.44
N LEU A 145 2.83 -3.11 2.12
CA LEU A 145 3.99 -3.71 1.45
C LEU A 145 4.55 -2.74 0.40
N ASP A 146 5.69 -2.14 0.69
CA ASP A 146 6.39 -1.20 -0.20
C ASP A 146 7.77 -1.77 -0.58
N SER A 147 7.97 -2.41 -1.73
CA SER A 147 7.06 -2.69 -2.83
C SER A 147 6.97 -4.19 -3.14
N LEU A 148 5.80 -4.65 -3.60
CA LEU A 148 5.63 -6.05 -4.02
C LEU A 148 6.53 -6.39 -5.24
N SER A 149 6.86 -5.37 -6.05
CA SER A 149 7.64 -5.52 -7.27
C SER A 149 9.16 -5.49 -7.09
N ALA A 150 9.67 -5.23 -5.88
CA ALA A 150 11.08 -5.02 -5.59
C ALA A 150 12.01 -6.10 -6.19
N PHE A 151 11.62 -7.37 -6.06
CA PHE A 151 12.45 -8.50 -6.47
C PHE A 151 12.15 -9.03 -7.88
N TYR A 152 11.30 -8.34 -8.66
CA TYR A 152 10.79 -8.84 -9.93
C TYR A 152 11.91 -9.29 -10.89
N TRP A 153 12.91 -8.44 -11.13
CA TRP A 153 13.97 -8.75 -12.08
C TRP A 153 14.90 -9.85 -11.60
N VAL A 154 15.17 -9.90 -10.29
CA VAL A 154 16.02 -10.93 -9.68
C VAL A 154 15.35 -12.31 -9.78
N ASP A 155 14.06 -12.39 -9.44
CA ASP A 155 13.30 -13.65 -9.53
C ASP A 155 13.17 -14.12 -10.98
N ARG A 156 12.95 -13.19 -11.93
CA ARG A 156 12.92 -13.48 -13.38
C ARG A 156 14.25 -14.03 -13.88
N ALA A 157 15.37 -13.46 -13.46
CA ALA A 157 16.69 -13.96 -13.84
C ALA A 157 16.94 -15.37 -13.26
N ASN A 158 16.59 -15.58 -11.99
CA ASN A 158 16.80 -16.85 -11.29
C ASN A 158 15.92 -18.00 -11.83
N GLY A 159 14.76 -17.68 -12.41
CA GLY A 159 13.84 -18.67 -12.96
C GLY A 159 14.27 -19.29 -14.31
N GLY A 160 15.33 -18.78 -14.94
CA GLY A 160 15.80 -19.25 -16.25
C GLY A 160 14.72 -19.13 -17.33
N GLU A 161 14.53 -20.17 -18.14
CA GLU A 161 13.53 -20.16 -19.23
C GLU A 161 12.09 -20.44 -18.77
N SER A 162 11.91 -20.92 -17.53
CA SER A 162 10.61 -21.34 -17.03
C SER A 162 9.87 -20.20 -16.35
N ILE A 163 8.82 -19.69 -17.01
CA ILE A 163 7.94 -18.65 -16.44
C ILE A 163 7.40 -19.07 -15.06
N ASN A 164 7.12 -20.36 -14.86
CA ASN A 164 6.65 -20.88 -13.58
C ASN A 164 7.68 -20.72 -12.46
N LEU A 165 8.97 -20.91 -12.75
CA LEU A 165 10.04 -20.71 -11.78
C LEU A 165 10.28 -19.21 -11.56
N GLN A 166 10.29 -18.43 -12.64
CA GLN A 166 10.44 -16.97 -12.60
C GLN A 166 9.41 -16.28 -11.71
N GLU A 167 8.16 -16.76 -11.71
CA GLU A 167 7.06 -16.17 -10.93
C GLU A 167 6.76 -16.94 -9.64
N SER A 168 7.51 -18.00 -9.32
CA SER A 168 7.15 -18.96 -8.27
C SER A 168 7.03 -18.32 -6.88
N THR A 169 8.00 -17.49 -6.49
CA THR A 169 8.02 -16.84 -5.17
C THR A 169 6.94 -15.76 -5.08
N LEU A 170 6.84 -14.88 -6.09
CA LEU A 170 5.79 -13.87 -6.17
C LEU A 170 4.39 -14.48 -6.10
N LYS A 171 4.15 -15.60 -6.79
CA LYS A 171 2.88 -16.32 -6.74
C LYS A 171 2.55 -16.81 -5.33
N LYS A 172 3.53 -17.37 -4.62
CA LYS A 172 3.36 -17.81 -3.23
C LYS A 172 3.11 -16.62 -2.30
N CYS A 173 3.81 -15.49 -2.50
CA CYS A 173 3.57 -14.26 -1.74
C CYS A 173 2.14 -13.76 -1.94
N ALA A 174 1.65 -13.67 -3.19
CA ALA A 174 0.29 -13.23 -3.49
C ALA A 174 -0.77 -14.12 -2.82
N GLN A 175 -0.60 -15.45 -2.89
CA GLN A 175 -1.49 -16.41 -2.23
C GLN A 175 -1.45 -16.29 -0.70
N CYS A 176 -0.27 -16.07 -0.13
CA CYS A 176 -0.11 -15.91 1.31
C CYS A 176 -0.74 -14.59 1.79
N LEU A 177 -0.52 -13.49 1.08
CA LEU A 177 -1.13 -12.18 1.36
C LEU A 177 -2.66 -12.27 1.30
N GLU A 178 -3.22 -12.86 0.24
CA GLU A 178 -4.67 -13.09 0.11
C GLU A 178 -5.21 -13.88 1.31
N LYS A 179 -4.53 -14.97 1.70
CA LYS A 179 -4.92 -15.76 2.86
C LYS A 179 -4.89 -14.94 4.15
N LEU A 180 -3.80 -14.21 4.42
CA LEU A 180 -3.65 -13.41 5.63
C LEU A 180 -4.72 -12.31 5.72
N VAL A 181 -4.93 -11.59 4.62
CA VAL A 181 -5.89 -10.48 4.53
C VAL A 181 -7.31 -10.97 4.77
N ASN A 182 -7.70 -12.10 4.17
CA ASN A 182 -9.04 -12.66 4.33
C ASN A 182 -9.26 -13.33 5.69
N GLU A 183 -8.31 -14.16 6.16
CA GLU A 183 -8.48 -14.91 7.41
C GLU A 183 -8.45 -14.01 8.64
N TYR A 184 -7.61 -12.96 8.62
CA TYR A 184 -7.44 -12.05 9.74
C TYR A 184 -8.15 -10.73 9.56
N ARG A 185 -8.97 -10.57 8.51
CA ARG A 185 -9.77 -9.36 8.26
C ARG A 185 -8.90 -8.09 8.28
N LEU A 186 -7.79 -8.12 7.55
CA LEU A 186 -6.91 -6.96 7.37
C LEU A 186 -7.31 -6.22 6.09
N VAL A 187 -6.73 -5.03 5.88
CA VAL A 187 -6.66 -4.37 4.58
C VAL A 187 -5.20 -4.31 4.16
N LEU A 188 -4.91 -4.61 2.88
CA LEU A 188 -3.56 -4.55 2.34
C LEU A 188 -3.43 -3.40 1.33
N PHE A 189 -2.42 -2.56 1.53
CA PHE A 189 -1.89 -1.68 0.50
C PHE A 189 -0.54 -2.21 0.04
N ALA A 190 -0.40 -2.49 -1.25
CA ALA A 190 0.88 -2.86 -1.83
C ALA A 190 1.25 -1.89 -2.96
N THR A 191 2.50 -1.46 -3.01
CA THR A 191 3.00 -0.65 -4.13
C THR A 191 3.62 -1.53 -5.21
N THR A 192 3.49 -1.07 -6.46
CA THR A 192 4.16 -1.67 -7.62
C THR A 192 4.72 -0.57 -8.51
N GLN A 193 5.89 -0.82 -9.10
CA GLN A 193 6.57 0.13 -9.97
C GLN A 193 6.18 -0.07 -11.44
N SER A 194 6.23 1.00 -12.23
CA SER A 194 6.04 0.94 -13.69
C SER A 194 7.34 0.50 -14.39
N ILE A 195 7.64 -0.80 -14.32
CA ILE A 195 8.89 -1.37 -14.89
C ILE A 195 8.81 -1.63 -16.40
N MET A 196 7.62 -1.62 -17.00
CA MET A 196 7.42 -1.82 -18.43
C MET A 196 7.01 -0.48 -19.06
N GLN A 197 7.95 0.20 -19.72
CA GLN A 197 7.64 1.35 -20.56
C GLN A 197 7.38 0.87 -21.99
N LYS A 198 6.40 1.46 -22.70
CA LYS A 198 6.38 1.37 -24.16
C LYS A 198 7.63 2.09 -24.68
N ALA A 199 8.33 1.48 -25.64
CA ALA A 199 9.12 2.26 -26.58
C ALA A 199 8.15 3.27 -27.22
N SER A 200 8.40 4.57 -27.03
CA SER A 200 7.63 5.61 -27.71
C SER A 200 7.68 5.34 -29.21
N HIS A 201 6.52 5.12 -29.82
CA HIS A 201 6.45 5.23 -31.28
C HIS A 201 6.87 6.67 -31.61
N SER A 202 7.88 6.79 -32.47
CA SER A 202 8.38 8.04 -33.05
C SER A 202 7.23 8.98 -33.46
N PRO A 203 7.28 10.28 -33.14
CA PRO A 203 6.24 11.21 -33.54
C PRO A 203 6.49 11.64 -34.99
N GLU A 204 5.91 10.93 -35.96
CA GLU A 204 5.62 11.52 -37.27
C GLU A 204 4.10 11.62 -37.42
N GLY A 205 3.57 12.80 -37.06
CA GLY A 205 2.18 13.16 -37.29
C GLY A 205 1.72 14.30 -36.38
N PRO A 206 1.27 15.45 -36.91
CA PRO A 206 0.68 16.50 -36.10
C PRO A 206 -0.75 16.09 -35.72
N SER A 207 -1.16 16.47 -34.51
CA SER A 207 -2.53 16.42 -33.98
C SER A 207 -2.96 15.13 -33.27
N ALA A 208 -2.71 15.09 -31.95
CA ALA A 208 -3.71 14.61 -31.00
C ALA A 208 -3.48 15.34 -29.66
N SER A 209 -4.50 16.05 -29.20
CA SER A 209 -4.59 16.59 -27.84
C SER A 209 -4.27 15.49 -26.82
N SER A 210 -3.22 15.66 -26.02
CA SER A 210 -2.94 14.79 -24.88
C SER A 210 -4.12 14.83 -23.93
N ARG A 211 -4.83 13.70 -23.79
CA ARG A 211 -5.94 13.61 -22.85
C ARG A 211 -5.34 13.44 -21.44
N PRO A 212 -5.87 14.08 -20.39
CA PRO A 212 -5.29 14.01 -19.04
C PRO A 212 -5.42 12.65 -18.31
N CYS A 213 -5.69 11.55 -19.03
CA CYS A 213 -6.13 10.26 -18.49
C CYS A 213 -5.21 9.08 -18.89
N ASP A 214 -3.96 9.33 -19.28
CA ASP A 214 -3.10 8.30 -19.88
C ASP A 214 -2.47 7.30 -18.88
N ALA A 215 -2.51 7.58 -17.57
CA ALA A 215 -1.88 6.70 -16.56
C ALA A 215 -2.51 5.29 -16.44
N ASP A 216 -3.83 5.15 -16.61
CA ASP A 216 -4.51 3.84 -16.66
C ASP A 216 -4.37 3.17 -18.04
N ALA A 217 -4.32 3.98 -19.12
CA ALA A 217 -4.23 3.49 -20.50
C ALA A 217 -2.89 2.79 -20.81
N ASP A 218 -1.82 3.16 -20.11
CA ASP A 218 -0.49 2.58 -20.26
C ASP A 218 -0.17 1.47 -19.25
N TYR A 219 -1.09 1.14 -18.34
CA TYR A 219 -0.88 0.03 -17.42
C TYR A 219 -0.83 -1.31 -18.15
N ARG A 220 0.29 -2.01 -18.01
CA ARG A 220 0.45 -3.40 -18.45
C ARG A 220 0.68 -4.29 -17.24
N PRO A 221 -0.26 -5.19 -16.91
CA PRO A 221 -0.06 -6.10 -15.80
C PRO A 221 1.11 -7.04 -16.12
N TYR A 222 2.16 -6.95 -15.31
CA TYR A 222 3.39 -7.73 -15.48
C TYR A 222 3.64 -8.71 -14.32
N LEU A 223 2.99 -8.47 -13.18
CA LEU A 223 3.00 -9.38 -12.04
C LEU A 223 2.13 -10.61 -12.32
N CYS A 224 2.42 -11.70 -11.61
CA CYS A 224 1.78 -12.99 -11.83
C CYS A 224 0.24 -12.93 -11.73
N LYS A 225 -0.45 -13.84 -12.43
CA LYS A 225 -1.93 -13.88 -12.47
C LYS A 225 -2.58 -13.99 -11.08
N ALA A 226 -1.92 -14.64 -10.12
CA ALA A 226 -2.44 -14.75 -8.75
C ALA A 226 -2.60 -13.36 -8.12
N TRP A 227 -1.62 -12.48 -8.26
CA TRP A 227 -1.73 -11.10 -7.78
C TRP A 227 -2.87 -10.33 -8.49
N GLN A 228 -2.92 -10.47 -9.82
CA GLN A 228 -3.91 -9.78 -10.66
C GLN A 228 -5.37 -10.10 -10.28
N GLN A 229 -5.63 -11.30 -9.76
CA GLN A 229 -6.96 -11.77 -9.39
C GLN A 229 -7.41 -11.30 -8.00
N VAL A 230 -6.45 -11.03 -7.09
CA VAL A 230 -6.76 -10.70 -5.69
C VAL A 230 -6.84 -9.21 -5.43
N VAL A 231 -6.21 -8.39 -6.27
CA VAL A 231 -6.35 -6.92 -6.21
C VAL A 231 -7.79 -6.53 -6.50
N LYS A 232 -8.37 -5.68 -5.65
CA LYS A 232 -9.73 -5.15 -5.82
C LYS A 232 -9.73 -3.74 -6.38
N HIS A 233 -8.81 -2.90 -5.91
CA HIS A 233 -8.63 -1.52 -6.36
C HIS A 233 -7.21 -1.31 -6.87
N ARG A 234 -7.10 -0.67 -8.02
CA ARG A 234 -5.82 -0.13 -8.53
C ARG A 234 -5.86 1.37 -8.49
N ILE A 235 -4.84 1.97 -7.93
CA ILE A 235 -4.70 3.42 -7.88
C ILE A 235 -3.40 3.78 -8.61
N PHE A 236 -3.56 4.50 -9.71
CA PHE A 236 -2.47 4.87 -10.60
C PHE A 236 -1.94 6.25 -10.24
N PHE A 237 -0.68 6.34 -9.80
CA PHE A 237 -0.01 7.57 -9.41
C PHE A 237 0.79 8.16 -10.58
N SER A 238 0.75 9.48 -10.70
CA SER A 238 1.47 10.25 -11.72
C SER A 238 1.87 11.61 -11.15
N LYS A 239 2.97 12.17 -11.65
CA LYS A 239 3.40 13.54 -11.36
C LYS A 239 2.92 14.45 -12.48
N GLN A 240 2.38 15.62 -12.17
CA GLN A 240 2.01 16.60 -13.19
C GLN A 240 3.21 17.47 -13.53
N ASP A 241 3.62 17.45 -14.80
CA ASP A 241 4.71 18.26 -15.32
C ASP A 241 4.18 19.59 -15.86
N ASP A 242 3.49 20.37 -15.01
CA ASP A 242 3.08 21.74 -15.37
C ASP A 242 4.13 22.76 -14.90
N SER A 243 4.62 23.56 -15.84
CA SER A 243 5.66 24.59 -15.66
C SER A 243 5.41 25.65 -14.57
N LYS A 244 4.23 25.65 -13.93
CA LYS A 244 3.81 26.62 -12.91
C LYS A 244 3.58 26.03 -11.51
N SER A 245 3.52 24.70 -11.35
CA SER A 245 3.28 24.04 -10.06
C SER A 245 4.08 22.75 -9.95
N SER A 246 5.36 22.86 -9.57
CA SER A 246 6.32 21.74 -9.54
C SER A 246 5.99 20.59 -8.57
N ASN A 247 4.97 20.74 -7.71
CA ASN A 247 4.70 19.86 -6.57
C ASN A 247 3.30 19.22 -6.60
N GLN A 248 2.62 19.23 -7.75
CA GLN A 248 1.29 18.63 -7.87
C GLN A 248 1.36 17.21 -8.44
N PHE A 249 0.63 16.31 -7.79
CA PHE A 249 0.51 14.90 -8.15
C PHE A 249 -0.94 14.62 -8.54
N SER A 250 -1.15 13.56 -9.32
CA SER A 250 -2.49 13.07 -9.58
C SER A 250 -2.54 11.57 -9.47
N LEU A 251 -3.68 11.08 -8.98
CA LEU A 251 -3.98 9.67 -8.95
C LEU A 251 -5.30 9.37 -9.64
N VAL A 252 -5.40 8.16 -10.20
CA VAL A 252 -6.63 7.63 -10.78
C VAL A 252 -6.95 6.32 -10.06
N SER A 253 -8.03 6.32 -9.26
CA SER A 253 -8.56 5.14 -8.60
C SER A 253 -9.48 4.38 -9.55
N ARG A 254 -9.23 3.07 -9.68
CA ARG A 254 -10.00 2.13 -10.50
C ARG A 254 -10.47 0.96 -9.64
N HIS A 255 -11.78 0.84 -9.48
CA HIS A 255 -12.38 -0.34 -8.86
C HIS A 255 -12.56 -1.44 -9.94
N LEU A 256 -11.92 -2.61 -9.78
CA LEU A 256 -11.83 -3.59 -10.88
C LEU A 256 -13.15 -4.29 -11.24
N LYS A 257 -14.10 -4.43 -10.30
CA LYS A 257 -15.43 -5.04 -10.60
C LYS A 257 -16.41 -4.08 -11.29
N SER A 258 -16.58 -2.86 -10.77
CA SER A 258 -17.49 -1.84 -11.32
C SER A 258 -16.87 -1.09 -12.51
N ASN A 259 -15.54 -1.15 -12.66
CA ASN A 259 -14.77 -0.37 -13.61
C ASN A 259 -15.00 1.16 -13.46
N SER A 260 -15.38 1.61 -12.27
CA SER A 260 -15.47 3.04 -11.95
C SER A 260 -14.07 3.65 -11.89
N LEU A 261 -13.93 4.85 -12.47
CA LEU A 261 -12.70 5.63 -12.46
C LEU A 261 -12.96 6.95 -11.74
N LYS A 262 -12.08 7.28 -10.78
CA LYS A 262 -12.09 8.56 -10.07
C LYS A 262 -10.70 9.16 -10.10
N LYS A 263 -10.59 10.39 -10.59
CA LYS A 263 -9.33 11.13 -10.62
C LYS A 263 -9.28 12.08 -9.44
N HIS A 264 -8.15 12.09 -8.75
CA HIS A 264 -7.87 13.00 -7.64
C HIS A 264 -6.54 13.71 -7.90
N ILE A 265 -6.43 14.90 -7.35
CA ILE A 265 -5.23 15.71 -7.40
C ILE A 265 -4.81 15.93 -5.94
N PHE A 266 -3.51 15.87 -5.70
CA PHE A 266 -2.98 16.09 -4.36
C PHE A 266 -1.61 16.75 -4.41
N ILE A 267 -1.23 17.35 -3.28
CA ILE A 267 0.11 17.87 -3.02
C ILE A 267 0.72 17.12 -1.83
N ILE A 268 2.04 17.21 -1.72
CA ILE A 268 2.80 16.61 -0.61
C ILE A 268 3.39 17.75 0.20
N GLY A 269 2.92 17.92 1.42
CA GLY A 269 3.36 18.92 2.40
C GLY A 269 3.98 18.28 3.63
N GLU A 270 4.30 19.10 4.64
CA GLU A 270 4.91 18.62 5.89
C GLU A 270 3.98 17.70 6.67
N SER A 271 2.67 18.00 6.64
CA SER A 271 1.55 17.22 7.18
C SER A 271 1.23 15.94 6.40
N GLY A 272 1.97 15.60 5.33
CA GLY A 272 1.73 14.45 4.46
C GLY A 272 0.99 14.83 3.17
N VAL A 273 0.00 14.03 2.77
CA VAL A 273 -0.76 14.26 1.54
C VAL A 273 -1.98 15.15 1.79
N GLU A 274 -2.17 16.15 0.94
CA GLU A 274 -3.33 17.04 0.95
C GLU A 274 -4.04 16.98 -0.40
N PHE A 275 -5.30 16.56 -0.41
CA PHE A 275 -6.12 16.51 -1.63
C PHE A 275 -6.63 17.91 -1.98
N CYS A 276 -6.63 18.23 -3.28
CA CYS A 276 -7.09 19.51 -3.83
C CYS A 276 -8.56 19.51 -4.22
#